data_AF-A0A4Z0QQH3-F1
#
_entry.id   AF-A0A4Z0QQH3-F1
#
_cell.length_a   1.000
_cell.length_b   1.000
_cell.length_c   1.000
_cell.angle_alpha   90.00
_cell.angle_beta   90.00
_cell.angle_gamma   90.00
#
_symmetry.space_group_name_H-M   'P 1'
#
loop_
_entity.id
_entity.type
_entity.pdbx_description
1 polymer ?
#
loop_
_entity_poly.entity_id
_entity_poly.type
_entity_poly.pdbx_seq_one_letter_code
_entity_poly.pdbx_strand_id
1 'polypeptide(L)'
;MFIKGWPFSPGESVQLLWIKSPFKEQNQEWKVPLVLEGENGTIKLLNISWGLLPYFRIGQFYIKGLPSEFHRSGTLVSLSLSNPSEGQLLRVQDLPSGLIELKNSEASEEYVWVCQCKELHVIIPCVEIIRSFLTPNATLARALLEPNGIDFVATYVKSIEGLLKINFDPHVPRKIIMDSSVNHVAWLITDPLAKKVWNSVYNGVYPRGDINLPLALFTLTDEDLIGSKKITAVPPMDRSCIWQVRAIQQGQAIIVLEIVSVQGLELPYKKIEYAHKSFTDRKNVEIIGHRSAVKRKKRSSINKDKSIVIDNPTSNSKTVTRMVSNNVLSFTELPELVRQNREVNAYREKNNHENHRQFSKRERREIEDKAGMEAREKERLAHLEKESGKIPEVMFSGEEVFYTGNSEVRPLDFRGPNVVIGFNDNGLEQFRGMLEVIARFSPVISVSPPKIDVLPSGRQFSRNEDGGPRKYALVTIEHRNKPKYILEVERPEKVQLSTLIIELRDKRKLSEVELFSEVQGLLHGLINNYGSWRKSQILNHPVLRIVKVKHLSKWSIIDWAAVIWENLNFIEEEDFLEI
;
A
#
# COMPACT_ATOMS: atom_id res chain seq x y z
N MET A 1 -22.09 -4.02 0.42
CA MET A 1 -21.38 -3.38 1.54
C MET A 1 -22.41 -2.87 2.53
N PHE A 2 -22.48 -3.43 3.74
CA PHE A 2 -23.35 -2.95 4.82
C PHE A 2 -22.49 -2.12 5.79
N ILE A 3 -22.86 -0.87 6.06
CA ILE A 3 -22.07 0.00 6.94
C ILE A 3 -22.45 -0.30 8.39
N LYS A 4 -21.54 -0.90 9.15
CA LYS A 4 -21.73 -1.16 10.59
C LYS A 4 -21.81 0.17 11.33
N GLY A 5 -22.76 0.29 12.26
CA GLY A 5 -22.94 1.52 13.05
C GLY A 5 -23.64 2.65 12.31
N TRP A 6 -24.45 2.34 11.28
CA TRP A 6 -25.26 3.33 10.58
C TRP A 6 -26.12 4.15 11.56
N PRO A 7 -25.94 5.48 11.66
CA PRO A 7 -26.52 6.25 12.77
C PRO A 7 -27.93 6.80 12.46
N PHE A 8 -28.51 6.41 11.33
CA PHE A 8 -29.83 6.86 10.85
C PHE A 8 -30.82 5.71 10.75
N SER A 9 -32.10 6.05 10.64
CA SER A 9 -33.16 5.03 10.58
C SER A 9 -33.05 4.22 9.28
N PRO A 10 -33.41 2.92 9.26
CA PRO A 10 -33.28 2.09 8.06
C PRO A 10 -34.08 2.57 6.84
N GLY A 11 -35.10 3.41 7.00
CA GLY A 11 -35.86 3.98 5.87
C GLY A 11 -35.34 5.33 5.37
N GLU A 12 -34.46 5.97 6.12
CA GLU A 12 -34.08 7.36 5.93
C GLU A 12 -33.07 7.50 4.79
N SER A 13 -33.34 8.44 3.88
CA SER A 13 -32.42 8.87 2.83
C SER A 13 -31.42 9.87 3.40
N VAL A 14 -30.15 9.49 3.42
CA VAL A 14 -29.08 10.25 4.07
C VAL A 14 -28.06 10.71 3.04
N GLN A 15 -27.77 12.00 2.97
CA GLN A 15 -26.76 12.56 2.08
C GLN A 15 -25.37 12.56 2.73
N LEU A 16 -24.33 12.18 1.98
CA LEU A 16 -22.94 12.45 2.37
C LEU A 16 -22.58 13.89 1.98
N LEU A 17 -22.47 14.77 2.98
CA LEU A 17 -22.13 16.16 2.78
C LEU A 17 -20.62 16.39 2.63
N TRP A 18 -19.81 15.65 3.40
CA TRP A 18 -18.36 15.82 3.37
C TRP A 18 -17.63 14.57 3.88
N ILE A 19 -16.36 14.44 3.50
CA ILE A 19 -15.42 13.46 4.05
C ILE A 19 -14.28 14.22 4.70
N LYS A 20 -14.11 14.07 6.01
CA LYS A 20 -13.10 14.80 6.79
C LYS A 20 -11.72 14.15 6.65
N SER A 21 -10.69 14.82 7.15
CA SER A 21 -9.34 14.26 7.21
C SER A 21 -9.29 12.99 8.08
N PRO A 22 -8.47 11.99 7.70
CA PRO A 22 -8.33 10.75 8.46
C PRO A 22 -7.63 11.00 9.80
N PHE A 23 -7.92 10.13 10.76
CA PHE A 23 -7.26 10.11 12.06
C PHE A 23 -7.00 8.67 12.48
N LYS A 24 -6.05 8.49 13.40
CA LYS A 24 -5.71 7.18 13.94
C LYS A 24 -6.46 6.96 15.26
N GLU A 25 -7.24 5.89 15.35
CA GLU A 25 -7.88 5.49 16.61
C GLU A 25 -6.85 4.88 17.58
N GLN A 26 -7.23 4.71 18.84
CA GLN A 26 -6.37 4.12 19.89
C GLN A 26 -5.82 2.73 19.51
N ASN A 27 -6.60 1.96 18.75
CA ASN A 27 -6.23 0.64 18.24
C ASN A 27 -5.28 0.68 17.03
N GLN A 28 -4.74 1.85 16.68
CA GLN A 28 -3.87 2.09 15.52
C GLN A 28 -4.57 1.95 14.14
N GLU A 29 -5.89 1.79 14.09
CA GLU A 29 -6.62 1.75 12.82
C GLU A 29 -6.88 3.17 12.31
N TRP A 30 -6.60 3.38 11.02
CA TRP A 30 -6.99 4.60 10.34
C TRP A 30 -8.49 4.66 10.10
N LYS A 31 -9.09 5.72 10.62
CA LYS A 31 -10.50 6.06 10.38
C LYS A 31 -10.61 7.34 9.58
N VAL A 32 -11.73 7.46 8.89
CA VAL A 32 -12.14 8.69 8.22
C VAL A 32 -13.57 9.04 8.62
N PRO A 33 -13.83 10.25 9.16
CA PRO A 33 -15.18 10.69 9.47
C PRO A 33 -15.95 11.09 8.22
N LEU A 34 -17.17 10.57 8.11
CA LEU A 34 -18.17 11.00 7.14
C LEU A 34 -19.13 11.99 7.80
N VAL A 35 -19.37 13.13 7.18
CA VAL A 35 -20.39 14.11 7.59
C VAL A 35 -21.67 13.79 6.84
N LEU A 36 -22.67 13.27 7.55
CA LEU A 36 -23.92 12.79 6.99
C LEU A 36 -25.09 13.67 7.42
N GLU A 37 -26.01 13.95 6.49
CA GLU A 37 -27.26 14.69 6.74
C GLU A 37 -28.47 13.79 6.48
N GLY A 38 -29.34 13.65 7.47
CA GLY A 38 -30.62 12.95 7.36
C GLY A 38 -31.75 13.83 6.80
N GLU A 39 -32.92 13.25 6.56
CA GLU A 39 -34.06 13.93 5.91
C GLU A 39 -34.55 15.16 6.65
N ASN A 40 -34.42 15.17 7.98
CA ASN A 40 -34.82 16.28 8.84
C ASN A 40 -33.71 17.34 9.03
N GLY A 41 -32.64 17.30 8.23
CA GLY A 41 -31.46 18.17 8.39
C GLY A 41 -30.57 17.80 9.58
N THR A 42 -30.79 16.63 10.20
CA THR A 42 -29.95 16.18 11.32
C THR A 42 -28.59 15.74 10.84
N ILE A 43 -27.54 16.23 11.50
CA ILE A 43 -26.15 16.01 11.10
C ILE A 43 -25.51 15.01 12.05
N LYS A 44 -24.89 13.96 11.51
CA LYS A 44 -24.18 12.94 12.28
C LYS A 44 -22.85 12.60 11.65
N LEU A 45 -21.86 12.34 12.49
CA LEU A 45 -20.56 11.81 12.07
C LEU A 45 -20.58 10.29 12.10
N LEU A 46 -20.03 9.67 11.05
CA LEU A 46 -19.81 8.23 10.99
C LEU A 46 -18.35 7.94 10.65
N ASN A 47 -17.63 7.32 11.59
CA ASN A 47 -16.25 6.92 11.38
C ASN A 47 -16.20 5.57 10.66
N ILE A 48 -15.60 5.55 9.48
CA ILE A 48 -15.36 4.32 8.71
C ILE A 48 -13.86 4.02 8.64
N SER A 49 -13.49 2.78 8.33
CA SER A 49 -12.09 2.43 8.04
C SER A 49 -11.59 3.19 6.80
N TRP A 50 -10.39 3.75 6.84
CA TRP A 50 -9.79 4.50 5.73
C TRP A 50 -9.75 3.70 4.42
N GLY A 51 -9.53 2.38 4.49
CA GLY A 51 -9.55 1.51 3.32
C GLY A 51 -10.89 1.49 2.57
N LEU A 52 -11.96 2.03 3.16
CA LEU A 52 -13.29 2.13 2.55
C LEU A 52 -13.54 3.47 1.85
N LEU A 53 -12.61 4.44 1.94
CA LEU A 53 -12.71 5.73 1.23
C LEU A 53 -13.13 5.61 -0.25
N PRO A 54 -12.62 4.65 -1.05
CA PRO A 54 -12.94 4.57 -2.49
C PRO A 54 -14.41 4.28 -2.80
N TYR A 55 -15.22 3.90 -1.80
CA TYR A 55 -16.65 3.58 -1.99
C TYR A 55 -17.58 4.73 -1.62
N PHE A 56 -17.07 5.85 -1.13
CA PHE A 56 -17.88 7.01 -0.74
C PHE A 56 -17.68 8.17 -1.71
N ARG A 57 -18.75 8.95 -1.96
CA ARG A 57 -18.75 10.13 -2.84
C ARG A 57 -19.49 11.26 -2.17
N ILE A 58 -18.91 12.46 -2.17
CA ILE A 58 -19.60 13.65 -1.68
C ILE A 58 -20.84 13.87 -2.56
N GLY A 59 -21.97 14.24 -1.95
CA GLY A 59 -23.26 14.40 -2.62
C GLY A 59 -24.02 13.10 -2.93
N GLN A 60 -23.48 11.93 -2.60
CA GLN A 60 -24.18 10.65 -2.74
C GLN A 60 -25.18 10.45 -1.60
N PHE A 61 -26.38 9.96 -1.93
CA PHE A 61 -27.37 9.55 -0.93
C PHE A 61 -27.22 8.06 -0.59
N TYR A 62 -27.56 7.69 0.64
CA TYR A 62 -27.49 6.35 1.18
C TYR A 62 -28.78 5.99 1.91
N ILE A 63 -29.25 4.76 1.72
CA ILE A 63 -30.40 4.18 2.43
C ILE A 63 -29.93 2.86 3.04
N LYS A 64 -30.07 2.69 4.36
CA LYS A 64 -29.48 1.55 5.11
C LYS A 64 -27.97 1.41 4.91
N GLY A 65 -27.27 2.52 4.73
CA GLY A 65 -25.84 2.53 4.42
C GLY A 65 -25.47 2.00 3.03
N LEU A 66 -26.44 1.79 2.14
CA LEU A 66 -26.22 1.43 0.74
C LEU A 66 -26.38 2.66 -0.15
N PRO A 67 -25.49 2.88 -1.13
CA PRO A 67 -25.60 4.02 -2.04
C PRO A 67 -26.89 3.92 -2.87
N SER A 68 -27.58 5.05 -2.99
CA SER A 68 -28.76 5.23 -3.85
C SER A 68 -28.35 5.34 -5.31
N GLU A 69 -29.00 4.59 -6.20
CA GLU A 69 -28.74 4.64 -7.64
C GLU A 69 -29.36 5.88 -8.31
N PHE A 70 -30.41 6.44 -7.71
CA PHE A 70 -31.24 7.48 -8.32
C PHE A 70 -30.99 8.89 -7.76
N HIS A 71 -30.42 8.99 -6.57
CA HIS A 71 -30.29 10.26 -5.87
C HIS A 71 -28.80 10.61 -5.66
N ARG A 72 -28.33 11.61 -6.41
CA ARG A 72 -27.02 12.26 -6.24
C ARG A 72 -27.17 13.77 -6.42
N SER A 73 -26.52 14.53 -5.56
CA SER A 73 -26.45 15.99 -5.66
C SER A 73 -25.53 16.42 -6.79
N GLY A 74 -25.85 17.56 -7.42
CA GLY A 74 -25.04 18.14 -8.49
C GLY A 74 -25.26 17.52 -9.87
N THR A 75 -24.76 18.22 -10.88
CA THR A 75 -24.91 17.90 -12.31
C THR A 75 -23.57 17.43 -12.90
N LEU A 76 -23.62 16.64 -13.97
CA LEU A 76 -22.41 16.23 -14.68
C LEU A 76 -21.94 17.37 -15.58
N VAL A 77 -20.69 17.78 -15.42
CA VAL A 77 -20.04 18.87 -16.16
C VAL A 77 -18.71 18.38 -16.73
N SER A 78 -18.38 18.83 -17.93
CA SER A 78 -17.06 18.61 -18.53
C SER A 78 -16.19 19.87 -18.38
N LEU A 79 -15.02 19.71 -17.77
CA LEU A 79 -14.06 20.78 -17.53
C LEU A 79 -12.81 20.53 -18.38
N SER A 80 -12.43 21.53 -19.18
CA SER A 80 -11.20 21.51 -19.97
C SER A 80 -10.14 22.36 -19.25
N LEU A 81 -9.30 21.71 -18.45
CA LEU A 81 -8.32 22.37 -17.58
C LEU A 81 -6.98 22.41 -18.32
N SER A 82 -6.33 23.57 -18.37
CA SER A 82 -5.03 23.72 -19.06
C SER A 82 -3.87 23.19 -18.22
N ASN A 83 -3.89 23.42 -16.91
CA ASN A 83 -3.00 22.83 -15.93
C ASN A 83 -3.73 22.78 -14.57
N PRO A 84 -4.28 21.63 -14.14
CA PRO A 84 -5.03 21.55 -12.88
C PRO A 84 -4.15 21.60 -11.63
N SER A 85 -2.83 21.39 -11.75
CA SER A 85 -1.88 21.56 -10.64
C SER A 85 -1.51 23.03 -10.36
N GLU A 86 -1.89 23.96 -11.25
CA GLU A 86 -1.78 25.39 -11.02
C GLU A 86 -3.06 25.90 -10.36
N GLY A 87 -2.93 26.32 -9.11
CA GLY A 87 -4.05 26.71 -8.26
C GLY A 87 -3.57 27.09 -6.88
N GLN A 88 -4.54 27.21 -5.96
CA GLN A 88 -4.29 27.57 -4.57
C GLN A 88 -5.00 26.62 -3.63
N LEU A 89 -4.33 26.32 -2.52
CA LEU A 89 -4.91 25.58 -1.41
C LEU A 89 -5.61 26.57 -0.48
N LEU A 90 -6.89 26.33 -0.19
CA LEU A 90 -7.68 27.16 0.73
C LEU A 90 -8.37 26.27 1.77
N ARG A 91 -8.66 26.80 2.96
CA ARG A 91 -9.60 26.13 3.87
C ARG A 91 -11.03 26.36 3.39
N VAL A 92 -11.90 25.41 3.71
CA VAL A 92 -13.33 25.51 3.38
C VAL A 92 -13.95 26.79 3.94
N GLN A 93 -13.54 27.21 5.14
CA GLN A 93 -14.05 28.43 5.78
C GLN A 93 -13.59 29.74 5.11
N ASP A 94 -12.49 29.70 4.35
CA ASP A 94 -11.95 30.87 3.65
C ASP A 94 -12.63 31.09 2.29
N LEU A 95 -13.52 30.18 1.88
CA LEU A 95 -14.29 30.32 0.67
C LEU A 95 -15.40 31.38 0.83
N PRO A 96 -15.75 32.10 -0.25
CA PRO A 96 -16.86 33.04 -0.23
C PRO A 96 -18.16 32.44 0.31
N SER A 97 -18.82 33.16 1.21
CA SER A 97 -20.07 32.74 1.85
C SER A 97 -21.15 32.42 0.81
N GLY A 98 -21.86 31.31 1.01
CA GLY A 98 -22.95 30.86 0.13
C GLY A 98 -22.53 29.81 -0.90
N LEU A 99 -21.24 29.75 -1.28
CA LEU A 99 -20.73 28.79 -2.27
C LEU A 99 -20.94 27.35 -1.82
N ILE A 100 -20.54 27.07 -0.58
CA ILE A 100 -20.74 25.78 0.04
C ILE A 100 -21.78 25.97 1.16
N GLU A 101 -23.02 25.53 0.95
CA GLU A 101 -23.99 25.34 2.04
C GLU A 101 -23.61 24.11 2.90
N LEU A 102 -22.36 24.02 3.34
CA LEU A 102 -22.02 23.21 4.49
C LEU A 102 -22.59 24.01 5.66
N LYS A 103 -23.86 23.75 6.01
CA LYS A 103 -24.56 24.34 7.15
C LYS A 103 -23.87 24.09 8.50
N ASN A 104 -22.67 23.50 8.51
CA ASN A 104 -21.96 23.04 9.69
C ASN A 104 -20.48 23.42 9.65
N SER A 105 -19.99 23.87 10.81
CA SER A 105 -18.59 23.99 11.21
C SER A 105 -17.78 22.68 11.06
N GLU A 106 -18.42 21.54 10.80
CA GLU A 106 -17.77 20.23 10.80
C GLU A 106 -16.66 20.07 9.75
N ALA A 107 -16.73 20.80 8.65
CA ALA A 107 -15.74 20.72 7.57
C ALA A 107 -14.99 22.05 7.34
N SER A 108 -15.18 23.05 8.20
CA SER A 108 -14.61 24.40 8.04
C SER A 108 -13.07 24.39 7.95
N GLU A 109 -12.44 23.53 8.74
CA GLU A 109 -10.98 23.33 8.81
C GLU A 109 -10.43 22.36 7.76
N GLU A 110 -11.28 21.78 6.92
CA GLU A 110 -10.81 20.91 5.82
C GLU A 110 -10.33 21.76 4.64
N TYR A 111 -9.49 21.17 3.79
CA TYR A 111 -8.88 21.87 2.67
C TYR A 111 -9.53 21.54 1.33
N VAL A 112 -9.54 22.55 0.46
CA VAL A 112 -9.90 22.47 -0.95
C VAL A 112 -8.76 22.98 -1.82
N TRP A 113 -8.64 22.43 -3.02
CA TRP A 113 -7.83 22.98 -4.10
C TRP A 113 -8.70 23.83 -5.02
N VAL A 114 -8.28 25.06 -5.30
CA VAL A 114 -8.98 25.98 -6.19
C VAL A 114 -8.12 26.27 -7.41
N CYS A 115 -8.63 25.94 -8.60
CA CYS A 115 -7.96 26.20 -9.87
C CYS A 115 -8.92 26.87 -10.87
N GLN A 116 -8.37 27.43 -11.95
CA GLN A 116 -9.16 28.17 -12.93
C GLN A 116 -9.51 27.30 -14.15
N CYS A 117 -10.76 27.38 -14.61
CA CYS A 117 -11.23 26.82 -15.86
C CYS A 117 -12.00 27.89 -16.65
N LYS A 118 -11.33 28.56 -17.60
CA LYS A 118 -11.89 29.74 -18.29
C LYS A 118 -12.28 30.82 -17.27
N GLU A 119 -13.56 31.16 -17.16
CA GLU A 119 -14.10 32.11 -16.18
C GLU A 119 -14.56 31.45 -14.87
N LEU A 120 -14.46 30.12 -14.77
CA LEU A 120 -14.93 29.38 -13.60
C LEU A 120 -13.79 29.11 -12.60
N HIS A 121 -14.07 29.38 -11.33
CA HIS A 121 -13.25 28.93 -10.20
C HIS A 121 -13.68 27.51 -9.79
N VAL A 122 -12.83 26.52 -10.09
CA VAL A 122 -13.07 25.11 -9.80
C VAL A 122 -12.53 24.79 -8.40
N ILE A 123 -13.44 24.47 -7.48
CA ILE A 123 -13.17 24.15 -6.09
C ILE A 123 -13.27 22.63 -5.91
N ILE A 124 -12.18 21.99 -5.49
CA ILE A 124 -12.07 20.54 -5.40
C ILE A 124 -11.67 20.15 -3.98
N PRO A 125 -12.47 19.36 -3.24
CA PRO A 125 -12.06 18.84 -1.95
C PRO A 125 -10.75 18.04 -2.06
N CYS A 126 -9.77 18.30 -1.18
CA CYS A 126 -8.49 17.57 -1.20
C CYS A 126 -8.69 16.04 -1.06
N VAL A 127 -9.66 15.64 -0.24
CA VAL A 127 -10.06 14.23 -0.08
C VAL A 127 -10.58 13.61 -1.37
N GLU A 128 -11.22 14.39 -2.24
CA GLU A 128 -11.75 13.92 -3.51
C GLU A 128 -10.63 13.75 -4.55
N ILE A 129 -9.60 14.60 -4.53
CA ILE A 129 -8.36 14.40 -5.30
C ILE A 129 -7.70 13.08 -4.87
N ILE A 130 -7.54 12.86 -3.57
CA ILE A 130 -6.95 11.63 -3.01
C ILE A 130 -7.76 10.41 -3.40
N ARG A 131 -9.09 10.47 -3.21
CA ARG A 131 -10.01 9.38 -3.51
C ARG A 131 -9.95 9.00 -4.99
N SER A 132 -10.00 9.99 -5.87
CA SER A 132 -10.09 9.76 -7.32
C SER A 132 -8.74 9.37 -7.94
N PHE A 133 -7.66 10.11 -7.68
CA PHE A 133 -6.38 9.88 -8.35
C PHE A 133 -5.52 8.82 -7.68
N LEU A 134 -5.45 8.82 -6.35
CA LEU A 134 -4.46 8.02 -5.62
C LEU A 134 -5.05 6.70 -5.15
N THR A 135 -6.33 6.68 -4.78
CA THR A 135 -6.93 5.57 -4.03
C THR A 135 -8.19 5.01 -4.71
N PRO A 136 -8.13 4.54 -5.97
CA PRO A 136 -9.29 3.96 -6.65
C PRO A 136 -9.72 2.61 -6.08
N ASN A 137 -8.94 2.00 -5.18
CA ASN A 137 -9.28 0.75 -4.51
C ASN A 137 -8.77 0.73 -3.07
N ALA A 138 -9.28 -0.23 -2.30
CA ALA A 138 -9.00 -0.35 -0.87
C ALA A 138 -7.53 -0.71 -0.55
N THR A 139 -6.80 -1.31 -1.49
CA THR A 139 -5.37 -1.63 -1.32
C THR A 139 -4.53 -0.36 -1.39
N LEU A 140 -4.75 0.46 -2.42
CA LEU A 140 -4.08 1.76 -2.55
C LEU A 140 -4.50 2.74 -1.46
N ALA A 141 -5.78 2.74 -1.05
CA ALA A 141 -6.23 3.53 0.10
C ALA A 141 -5.38 3.22 1.34
N ARG A 142 -5.31 1.94 1.74
CA ARG A 142 -4.52 1.54 2.92
C ARG A 142 -3.04 1.91 2.76
N ALA A 143 -2.46 1.66 1.59
CA ALA A 143 -1.06 1.99 1.33
C ALA A 143 -0.76 3.49 1.44
N LEU A 144 -1.70 4.39 1.07
CA LEU A 144 -1.42 5.83 1.05
C LEU A 144 -1.05 6.42 2.42
N LEU A 145 -1.56 5.86 3.51
CA LEU A 145 -1.25 6.32 4.88
C LEU A 145 -0.16 5.50 5.56
N GLU A 146 0.61 4.74 4.79
CA GLU A 146 1.79 4.02 5.25
C GLU A 146 3.08 4.69 4.74
N PRO A 147 4.16 4.73 5.54
CA PRO A 147 5.46 5.21 5.08
C PRO A 147 5.92 4.38 3.87
N ASN A 148 6.34 5.03 2.78
CA ASN A 148 6.71 4.36 1.52
C ASN A 148 5.64 3.38 1.01
N GLY A 149 4.37 3.64 1.30
CA GLY A 149 3.30 2.66 1.10
C GLY A 149 3.14 2.13 -0.32
N ILE A 150 3.47 2.93 -1.33
CA ILE A 150 3.42 2.49 -2.73
C ILE A 150 4.44 1.39 -3.04
N ASP A 151 5.60 1.39 -2.35
CA ASP A 151 6.64 0.38 -2.53
C ASP A 151 6.22 -0.97 -1.92
N PHE A 152 5.27 -0.97 -0.96
CA PHE A 152 4.62 -2.19 -0.46
C PHE A 152 3.52 -2.73 -1.39
N VAL A 153 3.11 -1.96 -2.39
CA VAL A 153 2.16 -2.42 -3.41
C VAL A 153 2.92 -3.03 -4.57
N ALA A 154 3.92 -2.32 -5.08
CA ALA A 154 4.75 -2.81 -6.16
C ALA A 154 6.14 -2.18 -6.16
N THR A 155 7.14 -3.00 -6.53
CA THR A 155 8.49 -2.51 -6.86
C THR A 155 8.65 -2.46 -8.37
N TYR A 156 9.55 -1.61 -8.87
CA TYR A 156 9.80 -1.50 -10.30
C TYR A 156 11.27 -1.36 -10.65
N VAL A 157 11.60 -1.73 -11.89
CA VAL A 157 12.89 -1.50 -12.52
C VAL A 157 12.65 -0.87 -13.88
N LYS A 158 13.26 0.28 -14.12
CA LYS A 158 13.27 0.93 -15.43
C LYS A 158 14.34 0.30 -16.31
N SER A 159 13.98 -0.12 -17.52
CA SER A 159 14.95 -0.58 -18.52
C SER A 159 15.15 0.48 -19.61
N ILE A 160 16.29 0.39 -20.32
CA ILE A 160 16.79 1.42 -21.24
C ILE A 160 15.92 1.58 -22.50
N GLU A 161 15.06 0.61 -22.83
CA GLU A 161 14.31 0.55 -24.11
C GLU A 161 12.81 0.86 -24.00
N GLY A 162 12.39 1.68 -23.02
CA GLY A 162 10.96 2.02 -22.85
C GLY A 162 10.10 0.86 -22.33
N LEU A 163 10.74 -0.14 -21.72
CA LEU A 163 10.12 -1.24 -20.99
C LEU A 163 10.18 -0.97 -19.48
N LEU A 164 9.03 -1.04 -18.82
CA LEU A 164 8.88 -0.99 -17.38
C LEU A 164 8.64 -2.39 -16.83
N LYS A 165 9.42 -2.82 -15.84
CA LYS A 165 9.19 -4.09 -15.12
C LYS A 165 8.62 -3.80 -13.75
N ILE A 166 7.45 -4.37 -13.44
CA ILE A 166 6.73 -4.20 -12.17
C ILE A 166 6.63 -5.55 -11.47
N ASN A 167 7.00 -5.61 -10.19
CA ASN A 167 6.76 -6.76 -9.33
C ASN A 167 5.78 -6.36 -8.23
N PHE A 168 4.56 -6.88 -8.30
CA PHE A 168 3.55 -6.70 -7.25
C PHE A 168 3.92 -7.49 -6.00
N ASP A 169 3.71 -6.89 -4.84
CA ASP A 169 3.93 -7.55 -3.56
C ASP A 169 2.99 -8.77 -3.41
N PRO A 170 3.45 -9.90 -2.85
CA PRO A 170 2.65 -11.11 -2.69
C PRO A 170 1.34 -10.94 -1.89
N HIS A 171 1.23 -9.90 -1.06
CA HIS A 171 0.02 -9.63 -0.28
C HIS A 171 -1.05 -8.90 -1.10
N VAL A 172 -0.69 -8.30 -2.24
CA VAL A 172 -1.66 -7.68 -3.15
C VAL A 172 -2.62 -8.76 -3.68
N PRO A 173 -3.93 -8.63 -3.47
CA PRO A 173 -4.87 -9.65 -3.93
C PRO A 173 -4.81 -9.81 -5.45
N ARG A 174 -4.59 -11.04 -5.94
CA ARG A 174 -4.53 -11.33 -7.38
C ARG A 174 -5.69 -10.71 -8.17
N LYS A 175 -6.89 -10.72 -7.58
CA LYS A 175 -8.13 -10.23 -8.20
C LYS A 175 -8.10 -8.74 -8.54
N ILE A 176 -7.28 -7.95 -7.86
CA ILE A 176 -7.18 -6.51 -8.10
C ILE A 176 -6.06 -6.16 -9.09
N ILE A 177 -5.24 -7.12 -9.52
CA ILE A 177 -4.17 -6.91 -10.50
C ILE A 177 -4.76 -7.14 -11.89
N MET A 178 -5.46 -6.13 -12.39
CA MET A 178 -6.06 -6.06 -13.73
C MET A 178 -5.29 -5.05 -14.56
N ASP A 179 -5.42 -5.10 -15.88
CA ASP A 179 -4.70 -4.20 -16.79
C ASP A 179 -4.85 -2.72 -16.42
N SER A 180 -6.05 -2.29 -16.02
CA SER A 180 -6.31 -0.91 -15.58
C SER A 180 -5.54 -0.55 -14.30
N SER A 181 -5.45 -1.44 -13.32
CA SER A 181 -4.71 -1.20 -12.08
C SER A 181 -3.21 -1.32 -12.27
N VAL A 182 -2.75 -2.17 -13.20
CA VAL A 182 -1.33 -2.22 -13.62
C VAL A 182 -0.90 -0.88 -14.20
N ASN A 183 -1.68 -0.33 -15.14
CA ASN A 183 -1.40 0.99 -15.73
C ASN A 183 -1.46 2.10 -14.67
N HIS A 184 -2.44 2.07 -13.78
CA HIS A 184 -2.55 3.08 -12.71
C HIS A 184 -1.37 3.02 -11.73
N VAL A 185 -0.97 1.84 -11.27
CA VAL A 185 0.19 1.66 -10.40
C VAL A 185 1.48 2.06 -11.12
N ALA A 186 1.62 1.69 -12.40
CA ALA A 186 2.75 2.12 -13.23
C ALA A 186 2.85 3.64 -13.29
N TRP A 187 1.72 4.34 -13.45
CA TRP A 187 1.69 5.79 -13.47
C TRP A 187 2.06 6.37 -12.10
N LEU A 188 1.44 5.89 -11.02
CA LEU A 188 1.74 6.35 -9.65
C LEU A 188 3.22 6.23 -9.28
N ILE A 189 3.91 5.15 -9.67
CA ILE A 189 5.31 4.91 -9.29
C ILE A 189 6.34 5.60 -10.20
N THR A 190 5.94 6.00 -11.41
CA THR A 190 6.85 6.56 -12.42
C THR A 190 6.62 8.02 -12.75
N ASP A 191 5.40 8.54 -12.60
CA ASP A 191 5.11 9.97 -12.77
C ASP A 191 5.62 10.75 -11.55
N PRO A 192 6.54 11.72 -11.74
CA PRO A 192 7.14 12.44 -10.62
C PRO A 192 6.13 13.24 -9.79
N LEU A 193 5.12 13.84 -10.42
CA LEU A 193 4.11 14.64 -9.74
C LEU A 193 3.15 13.73 -8.97
N ALA A 194 2.68 12.64 -9.59
CA ALA A 194 1.82 11.66 -8.93
C ALA A 194 2.50 11.05 -7.70
N LYS A 195 3.77 10.63 -7.84
CA LYS A 195 4.55 10.10 -6.71
C LYS A 195 4.77 11.14 -5.61
N LYS A 196 5.02 12.40 -5.99
CA LYS A 196 5.16 13.50 -5.03
C LYS A 196 3.87 13.76 -4.26
N VAL A 197 2.73 13.82 -4.94
CA VAL A 197 1.41 14.00 -4.33
C VAL A 197 1.07 12.80 -3.44
N TRP A 198 1.36 11.57 -3.86
CA TRP A 198 1.20 10.37 -3.02
C TRP A 198 1.93 10.53 -1.68
N ASN A 199 3.22 10.86 -1.73
CA ASN A 199 4.05 10.98 -0.54
C ASN A 199 3.63 12.18 0.34
N SER A 200 3.11 13.26 -0.24
CA SER A 200 2.69 14.45 0.53
C SER A 200 1.49 14.18 1.41
N VAL A 201 0.58 13.27 1.03
CA VAL A 201 -0.61 12.96 1.85
C VAL A 201 -0.21 12.36 3.19
N TYR A 202 0.68 11.36 3.19
CA TYR A 202 1.19 10.77 4.42
C TYR A 202 1.91 11.82 5.29
N ASN A 203 2.79 12.60 4.68
CA ASN A 203 3.55 13.66 5.36
C ASN A 203 2.67 14.80 5.89
N GLY A 204 1.49 15.04 5.31
CA GLY A 204 0.54 16.05 5.81
C GLY A 204 -0.17 15.61 7.09
N VAL A 205 -0.31 14.30 7.32
CA VAL A 205 -0.96 13.75 8.51
C VAL A 205 0.07 13.43 9.63
N TYR A 206 1.36 13.30 9.29
CA TYR A 206 2.47 13.12 10.24
C TYR A 206 3.52 14.26 10.13
N PRO A 207 3.73 15.08 11.17
CA PRO A 207 4.65 16.22 11.10
C PRO A 207 6.12 15.84 10.89
N ARG A 208 6.88 16.76 10.26
CA ARG A 208 8.31 16.67 9.87
C ARG A 208 9.33 16.56 11.02
N GLY A 209 8.89 16.36 12.26
CA GLY A 209 9.80 16.04 13.37
C GLY A 209 10.53 14.69 13.21
N ASP A 210 10.05 13.83 12.30
CA ASP A 210 10.50 12.43 12.17
C ASP A 210 11.05 12.04 10.77
N ILE A 211 11.15 12.95 9.79
CA ILE A 211 11.55 12.60 8.42
C ILE A 211 12.40 13.71 7.77
N ASN A 212 13.70 13.45 7.57
CA ASN A 212 14.60 14.32 6.80
C ASN A 212 14.56 13.95 5.30
N LEU A 213 13.91 14.75 4.46
CA LEU A 213 14.17 14.78 3.01
C LEU A 213 13.98 16.19 2.42
N PRO A 214 14.73 16.57 1.35
CA PRO A 214 14.82 17.94 0.89
C PRO A 214 13.70 18.34 -0.07
N LEU A 215 13.02 19.41 0.35
CA LEU A 215 12.56 20.60 -0.39
C LEU A 215 11.38 20.58 -1.39
N ALA A 216 10.54 21.59 -1.11
CA ALA A 216 9.89 22.55 -2.00
C ALA A 216 8.73 22.09 -2.90
N LEU A 217 7.52 22.37 -2.42
CA LEU A 217 6.40 22.89 -3.24
C LEU A 217 5.41 23.70 -2.38
N PHE A 218 5.51 23.60 -1.06
CA PHE A 218 4.74 24.41 -0.13
C PHE A 218 5.72 25.18 0.76
N THR A 219 5.72 26.51 0.64
CA THR A 219 6.18 27.38 1.72
C THR A 219 5.14 27.29 2.83
N LEU A 220 5.17 26.20 3.58
CA LEU A 220 4.40 26.08 4.81
C LEU A 220 5.14 26.90 5.86
N THR A 221 4.40 27.80 6.49
CA THR A 221 4.93 28.67 7.55
C THR A 221 5.09 27.84 8.82
N ASP A 222 5.88 28.32 9.79
CA ASP A 222 6.09 27.62 11.06
C ASP A 222 4.78 27.37 11.85
N GLU A 223 3.69 28.10 11.54
CA GLU A 223 2.35 27.86 12.08
C GLU A 223 1.70 26.56 11.56
N ASP A 224 2.02 26.13 10.33
CA ASP A 224 1.50 24.89 9.72
C ASP A 224 2.11 23.62 10.33
N LEU A 225 3.25 23.75 11.01
CA LEU A 225 3.94 22.66 11.72
C LEU A 225 3.29 22.33 13.08
N ILE A 226 2.49 23.25 13.60
CA ILE A 226 1.78 23.16 14.89
C ILE A 226 0.27 23.00 14.66
N GLY A 227 -0.22 23.34 13.46
CA GLY A 227 -1.62 23.30 13.04
C GLY A 227 -2.22 21.90 12.88
N SER A 228 -3.55 21.85 12.75
CA SER A 228 -4.32 20.62 12.69
C SER A 228 -3.87 19.69 11.54
N LYS A 229 -3.70 18.39 11.85
CA LYS A 229 -3.27 17.31 10.94
C LYS A 229 -4.33 17.02 9.88
N LYS A 230 -4.41 17.86 8.85
CA LYS A 230 -5.39 17.75 7.78
C LYS A 230 -4.74 17.30 6.48
N ILE A 231 -5.47 16.50 5.70
CA ILE A 231 -5.00 16.08 4.39
C ILE A 231 -5.08 17.24 3.40
N THR A 232 -4.00 17.41 2.66
CA THR A 232 -3.90 18.33 1.53
C THR A 232 -3.50 17.54 0.30
N ALA A 233 -4.00 17.96 -0.87
CA ALA A 233 -3.65 17.33 -2.13
C ALA A 233 -3.80 18.34 -3.26
N VAL A 234 -2.88 18.23 -4.22
CA VAL A 234 -2.92 18.95 -5.49
C VAL A 234 -3.29 17.94 -6.57
N PRO A 235 -4.07 18.29 -7.60
CA PRO A 235 -4.29 17.42 -8.75
C PRO A 235 -2.95 16.98 -9.34
N PRO A 236 -2.68 15.66 -9.44
CA PRO A 236 -1.39 15.15 -9.90
C PRO A 236 -1.26 15.21 -11.44
N MET A 237 -1.56 16.36 -12.03
CA MET A 237 -1.40 16.61 -13.46
C MET A 237 -1.03 18.08 -13.72
N ASP A 238 0.01 18.26 -14.52
CA ASP A 238 0.62 19.55 -14.86
C ASP A 238 0.37 19.98 -16.32
N ARG A 239 -0.65 19.39 -16.96
CA ARG A 239 -0.91 19.51 -18.39
C ARG A 239 -2.39 19.62 -18.72
N SER A 240 -2.66 19.90 -19.99
CA SER A 240 -4.03 20.04 -20.50
C SER A 240 -4.78 18.72 -20.43
N CYS A 241 -6.01 18.77 -19.92
CA CYS A 241 -6.79 17.59 -19.63
C CYS A 241 -8.29 17.88 -19.66
N ILE A 242 -9.08 16.82 -19.77
CA ILE A 242 -10.54 16.89 -19.73
C ILE A 242 -11.02 16.08 -18.54
N TRP A 243 -11.76 16.72 -17.66
CA TRP A 243 -12.38 16.08 -16.51
C TRP A 243 -13.89 16.02 -16.72
N GLN A 244 -14.49 14.89 -16.37
CA GLN A 244 -15.93 14.83 -16.11
C GLN A 244 -16.13 14.79 -14.60
N VAL A 245 -16.88 15.75 -14.11
CA VAL A 245 -17.14 15.91 -12.68
C VAL A 245 -18.63 16.01 -12.44
N ARG A 246 -19.08 15.53 -11.29
CA ARG A 246 -20.35 15.90 -10.71
C ARG A 246 -20.13 17.09 -9.81
N ALA A 247 -20.83 18.19 -10.08
CA ALA A 247 -20.58 19.45 -9.42
C ALA A 247 -21.84 20.27 -9.19
N ILE A 248 -21.75 21.22 -8.26
CA ILE A 248 -22.72 22.29 -8.06
C ILE A 248 -22.07 23.58 -8.53
N GLN A 249 -22.75 24.30 -9.40
CA GLN A 249 -22.29 25.61 -9.88
C GLN A 249 -23.13 26.71 -9.22
N GLN A 250 -22.45 27.74 -8.73
CA GLN A 250 -23.07 28.96 -8.23
C GLN A 250 -22.29 30.17 -8.76
N GLY A 251 -22.92 30.96 -9.63
CA GLY A 251 -22.23 32.03 -10.34
C GLY A 251 -21.02 31.50 -11.12
N GLN A 252 -19.84 32.08 -10.82
CA GLN A 252 -18.55 31.69 -11.41
C GLN A 252 -17.82 30.59 -10.64
N ALA A 253 -18.34 30.11 -9.51
CA ALA A 253 -17.72 29.03 -8.75
C ALA A 253 -18.37 27.69 -9.08
N ILE A 254 -17.55 26.65 -9.19
CA ILE A 254 -17.99 25.27 -9.38
C ILE A 254 -17.34 24.38 -8.33
N ILE A 255 -18.17 23.75 -7.50
CA ILE A 255 -17.72 22.85 -6.44
C ILE A 255 -17.86 21.43 -6.91
N VAL A 256 -16.72 20.74 -6.98
CA VAL A 256 -16.65 19.33 -7.37
C VAL A 256 -17.05 18.46 -6.19
N LEU A 257 -18.07 17.65 -6.40
CA LEU A 257 -18.53 16.64 -5.43
C LEU A 257 -17.93 15.26 -5.74
N GLU A 258 -17.79 14.94 -7.02
CA GLU A 258 -17.22 13.68 -7.50
C GLU A 258 -16.48 13.91 -8.81
N ILE A 259 -15.23 13.46 -8.88
CA ILE A 259 -14.48 13.28 -10.13
C ILE A 259 -14.88 11.92 -10.69
N VAL A 260 -15.57 11.96 -11.83
CA VAL A 260 -16.11 10.77 -12.52
C VAL A 260 -15.09 10.21 -13.50
N SER A 261 -14.46 11.08 -14.29
CA SER A 261 -13.39 10.66 -15.18
C SER A 261 -12.36 11.77 -15.40
N VAL A 262 -11.14 11.34 -15.71
CA VAL A 262 -10.02 12.19 -16.05
C VAL A 262 -9.38 11.63 -17.32
N GLN A 263 -9.15 12.50 -18.28
CA GLN A 263 -8.47 12.19 -19.54
C GLN A 263 -7.19 13.01 -19.65
N GLY A 264 -6.17 12.43 -20.27
CA GLY A 264 -4.89 13.12 -20.50
C GLY A 264 -3.75 12.65 -19.59
N LEU A 265 -3.89 11.51 -18.92
CA LEU A 265 -2.77 10.88 -18.22
C LEU A 265 -1.79 10.28 -19.23
N GLU A 266 -0.50 10.22 -18.88
CA GLU A 266 0.53 9.67 -19.76
C GLU A 266 1.33 8.58 -19.07
N LEU A 267 1.68 7.56 -19.86
CA LEU A 267 2.62 6.52 -19.49
C LEU A 267 3.70 6.48 -20.58
N PRO A 268 4.92 7.00 -20.33
CA PRO A 268 5.97 7.09 -21.34
C PRO A 268 6.68 5.75 -21.56
N TYR A 269 5.92 4.65 -21.64
CA TYR A 269 6.40 3.29 -21.81
C TYR A 269 5.67 2.64 -22.97
N LYS A 270 6.40 1.88 -23.79
CA LYS A 270 5.81 1.10 -24.87
C LYS A 270 5.27 -0.24 -24.37
N LYS A 271 5.93 -0.77 -23.33
CA LYS A 271 5.64 -2.10 -22.79
C LYS A 271 5.79 -2.10 -21.26
N ILE A 272 4.87 -2.77 -20.58
CA ILE A 272 4.96 -3.07 -19.16
C ILE A 272 4.94 -4.57 -18.96
N GLU A 273 6.00 -5.10 -18.35
CA GLU A 273 6.05 -6.47 -17.87
C GLU A 273 5.72 -6.50 -16.38
N TYR A 274 4.74 -7.30 -15.98
CA TYR A 274 4.32 -7.36 -14.58
C TYR A 274 4.27 -8.79 -14.03
N ALA A 275 4.73 -8.95 -12.79
CA ALA A 275 4.78 -10.23 -12.10
C ALA A 275 4.09 -10.18 -10.73
N HIS A 276 3.55 -11.32 -10.31
CA HIS A 276 2.99 -11.52 -8.97
C HIS A 276 3.14 -12.98 -8.56
N LYS A 277 3.32 -13.25 -7.25
CA LYS A 277 3.58 -14.61 -6.73
C LYS A 277 2.50 -15.63 -7.13
N SER A 278 1.26 -15.19 -7.28
CA SER A 278 0.13 -16.07 -7.61
C SER A 278 -0.03 -16.36 -9.12
N PHE A 279 0.78 -15.75 -9.98
CA PHE A 279 0.81 -16.06 -11.41
C PHE A 279 1.68 -17.30 -11.63
N THR A 280 1.04 -18.45 -11.79
CA THR A 280 1.72 -19.72 -12.06
C THR A 280 1.14 -20.41 -13.28
N ASP A 281 2.04 -20.90 -14.14
CA ASP A 281 1.70 -21.78 -15.26
C ASP A 281 2.02 -23.22 -14.86
N ARG A 282 1.04 -24.12 -15.01
CA ARG A 282 1.22 -25.56 -14.78
C ARG A 282 1.54 -26.25 -16.09
N LYS A 283 2.78 -26.73 -16.26
CA LYS A 283 3.12 -27.67 -17.33
C LYS A 283 2.86 -29.10 -16.84
N ASN A 284 2.00 -29.84 -17.54
CA ASN A 284 1.89 -31.29 -17.37
C ASN A 284 3.07 -31.93 -18.11
N VAL A 285 4.00 -32.54 -17.38
CA VAL A 285 5.04 -33.37 -17.99
C VAL A 285 4.42 -34.72 -18.30
N GLU A 286 4.14 -35.01 -19.58
CA GLU A 286 3.83 -36.37 -20.02
C GLU A 286 5.10 -37.22 -19.89
N ILE A 287 5.13 -38.12 -18.91
CA ILE A 287 6.11 -39.19 -18.88
C ILE A 287 5.78 -40.10 -20.05
N ILE A 288 6.64 -40.09 -21.07
CA ILE A 288 6.59 -40.99 -22.22
C ILE A 288 6.87 -42.41 -21.72
N GLY A 289 5.83 -43.09 -21.29
CA GLY A 289 5.82 -44.53 -21.04
C GLY A 289 5.09 -45.22 -22.18
N HIS A 290 5.84 -45.86 -23.08
CA HIS A 290 5.31 -46.70 -24.15
C HIS A 290 4.35 -47.78 -23.60
N ARG A 291 3.03 -47.58 -23.72
CA ARG A 291 2.05 -48.67 -23.88
C ARG A 291 0.92 -48.24 -24.81
N SER A 292 0.70 -49.09 -25.82
CA SER A 292 -0.11 -48.89 -27.01
C SER A 292 -1.56 -48.48 -26.72
N ALA A 293 -1.98 -47.35 -27.30
CA ALA A 293 -3.35 -46.86 -27.25
C ALA A 293 -4.26 -47.70 -28.16
N VAL A 294 -5.17 -48.49 -27.56
CA VAL A 294 -6.36 -48.97 -28.25
C VAL A 294 -7.29 -47.77 -28.46
N LYS A 295 -7.38 -47.29 -29.71
CA LYS A 295 -8.31 -46.24 -30.13
C LYS A 295 -9.76 -46.69 -29.90
N ARG A 296 -10.39 -46.22 -28.82
CA ARG A 296 -11.85 -46.33 -28.64
C ARG A 296 -12.53 -45.07 -29.18
N LYS A 297 -13.45 -45.27 -30.13
CA LYS A 297 -14.21 -44.24 -30.85
C LYS A 297 -14.80 -43.17 -29.91
N LYS A 298 -14.59 -41.89 -30.27
CA LYS A 298 -15.25 -40.72 -29.68
C LYS A 298 -16.78 -40.92 -29.72
N ARG A 299 -17.40 -41.05 -28.55
CA ARG A 299 -18.80 -40.66 -28.34
C ARG A 299 -18.79 -39.25 -27.75
N SER A 300 -19.53 -38.34 -28.38
CA SER A 300 -19.77 -36.99 -27.90
C SER A 300 -20.39 -37.04 -26.51
N SER A 301 -19.64 -36.63 -25.49
CA SER A 301 -20.17 -36.42 -24.14
C SER A 301 -20.02 -34.96 -23.78
N ILE A 302 -21.18 -34.32 -23.66
CA ILE A 302 -21.50 -33.08 -22.94
C ILE A 302 -20.49 -32.81 -21.82
N ASN A 303 -19.91 -31.60 -21.84
CA ASN A 303 -19.04 -31.06 -20.80
C ASN A 303 -19.73 -31.17 -19.44
N LYS A 304 -19.30 -32.15 -18.63
CA LYS A 304 -19.45 -32.10 -17.18
C LYS A 304 -18.15 -31.54 -16.64
N ASP A 305 -18.19 -30.25 -16.28
CA ASP A 305 -17.19 -29.63 -15.43
C ASP A 305 -17.01 -30.48 -14.17
N LYS A 306 -15.87 -31.17 -14.09
CA LYS A 306 -15.39 -31.73 -12.84
C LYS A 306 -14.64 -30.62 -12.11
N SER A 307 -15.36 -29.97 -11.20
CA SER A 307 -14.80 -29.17 -10.13
C SER A 307 -13.70 -29.96 -9.42
N ILE A 308 -12.44 -29.56 -9.63
CA ILE A 308 -11.35 -29.93 -8.74
C ILE A 308 -11.51 -29.03 -7.52
N VAL A 309 -11.85 -29.66 -6.40
CA VAL A 309 -11.87 -29.05 -5.07
C VAL A 309 -10.48 -28.47 -4.81
N ILE A 310 -10.40 -27.15 -4.78
CA ILE A 310 -9.29 -26.43 -4.17
C ILE A 310 -9.71 -26.27 -2.72
N ASP A 311 -9.00 -26.92 -1.79
CA ASP A 311 -9.10 -26.66 -0.36
C ASP A 311 -8.66 -25.22 -0.10
N ASN A 312 -9.61 -24.31 -0.22
CA ASN A 312 -9.55 -22.96 0.29
C ASN A 312 -10.84 -22.81 1.11
N PRO A 313 -10.79 -22.57 2.42
CA PRO A 313 -11.99 -22.45 3.23
C PRO A 313 -12.66 -21.11 2.91
N THR A 314 -13.39 -21.05 1.79
CA THR A 314 -14.35 -19.99 1.54
C THR A 314 -15.66 -20.41 2.17
N SER A 315 -15.92 -19.94 3.38
CA SER A 315 -17.27 -19.94 3.92
C SER A 315 -18.18 -19.15 2.97
N ASN A 316 -19.26 -19.79 2.52
CA ASN A 316 -20.34 -19.20 1.78
C ASN A 316 -20.91 -17.99 2.54
N SER A 317 -20.49 -16.77 2.22
CA SER A 317 -21.27 -15.56 2.47
C SER A 317 -21.57 -14.89 1.14
N LYS A 318 -22.81 -15.07 0.67
CA LYS A 318 -23.36 -14.27 -0.44
C LYS A 318 -23.54 -12.84 0.08
N THR A 319 -22.50 -12.02 0.03
CA THR A 319 -22.59 -10.59 0.37
C THR A 319 -23.11 -9.83 -0.84
N VAL A 320 -24.35 -9.36 -0.77
CA VAL A 320 -24.90 -8.44 -1.78
C VAL A 320 -24.18 -7.10 -1.64
N THR A 321 -23.39 -6.74 -2.64
CA THR A 321 -22.78 -5.42 -2.76
C THR A 321 -23.29 -4.77 -4.03
N ARG A 322 -24.09 -3.71 -3.88
CA ARG A 322 -24.29 -2.73 -4.96
C ARG A 322 -23.00 -1.92 -5.07
N MET A 323 -22.31 -2.05 -6.20
CA MET A 323 -21.04 -1.38 -6.45
C MET A 323 -21.28 0.09 -6.81
N VAL A 324 -20.54 1.01 -6.20
CA VAL A 324 -20.37 2.36 -6.73
C VAL A 324 -19.37 2.25 -7.87
N SER A 325 -19.67 2.85 -9.04
CA SER A 325 -18.73 2.88 -10.16
C SER A 325 -17.42 3.58 -9.75
N ASN A 326 -16.29 2.95 -10.04
CA ASN A 326 -14.98 3.60 -9.89
C ASN A 326 -14.87 4.77 -10.87
N ASN A 327 -14.11 5.79 -10.50
CA ASN A 327 -13.75 6.85 -11.43
C ASN A 327 -12.82 6.30 -12.53
N VAL A 328 -12.94 6.87 -13.72
CA VAL A 328 -12.20 6.41 -14.91
C VAL A 328 -10.99 7.30 -15.14
N LEU A 329 -9.80 6.72 -15.03
CA LEU A 329 -8.54 7.38 -15.36
C LEU A 329 -8.09 6.91 -16.74
N SER A 330 -8.09 7.83 -17.72
CA SER A 330 -7.80 7.53 -19.12
C SER A 330 -6.43 8.04 -19.52
N PHE A 331 -5.63 7.15 -20.08
CA PHE A 331 -4.30 7.44 -20.60
C PHE A 331 -4.37 7.78 -22.09
N THR A 332 -3.54 8.71 -22.53
CA THR A 332 -3.43 9.12 -23.94
C THR A 332 -2.99 7.96 -24.83
N GLU A 333 -1.98 7.22 -24.38
CA GLU A 333 -1.49 6.00 -24.99
C GLU A 333 -1.32 4.92 -23.91
N LEU A 334 -1.69 3.69 -24.24
CA LEU A 334 -1.55 2.55 -23.34
C LEU A 334 -0.39 1.65 -23.80
N PRO A 335 0.52 1.26 -22.88
CA PRO A 335 1.57 0.30 -23.18
C PRO A 335 1.00 -1.10 -23.44
N GLU A 336 1.76 -1.91 -24.18
CA GLU A 336 1.53 -3.35 -24.23
C GLU A 336 1.80 -3.99 -22.85
N LEU A 337 0.82 -4.71 -22.32
CA LEU A 337 0.93 -5.37 -21.02
C LEU A 337 1.30 -6.85 -21.18
N VAL A 338 2.40 -7.26 -20.54
CA VAL A 338 2.87 -8.65 -20.56
C VAL A 338 2.96 -9.19 -19.15
N ARG A 339 2.11 -10.16 -18.83
CA ARG A 339 2.12 -10.87 -17.55
C ARG A 339 3.23 -11.91 -17.52
N GLN A 340 4.10 -11.83 -16.51
CA GLN A 340 5.11 -12.85 -16.24
C GLN A 340 4.55 -13.93 -15.30
N ASN A 341 4.42 -15.15 -15.79
CA ASN A 341 4.02 -16.31 -14.99
C ASN A 341 5.26 -17.07 -14.51
N ARG A 342 5.22 -17.60 -13.28
CA ARG A 342 6.21 -18.57 -12.80
C ARG A 342 5.86 -19.96 -13.32
N GLU A 343 6.83 -20.65 -13.90
CA GLU A 343 6.67 -22.07 -14.22
C GLU A 343 6.72 -22.90 -12.93
N VAL A 344 5.71 -23.74 -12.72
CA VAL A 344 5.69 -24.71 -11.62
C VAL A 344 5.54 -26.12 -12.19
N ASN A 345 6.56 -26.95 -11.99
CA ASN A 345 6.52 -28.37 -12.34
C ASN A 345 5.64 -29.11 -11.32
N ALA A 346 4.49 -29.60 -11.77
CA ALA A 346 3.63 -30.45 -10.96
C ALA A 346 4.08 -31.91 -11.09
N TYR A 347 4.84 -32.42 -10.11
CA TYR A 347 5.07 -33.85 -9.98
C TYR A 347 3.80 -34.52 -9.47
N ARG A 348 3.16 -35.33 -10.33
CA ARG A 348 2.10 -36.25 -9.89
C ARG A 348 2.75 -37.57 -9.46
N GLU A 349 2.98 -37.73 -8.16
CA GLU A 349 3.17 -39.06 -7.60
C GLU A 349 1.83 -39.80 -7.65
N LYS A 350 1.74 -40.82 -8.52
CA LYS A 350 0.66 -41.81 -8.43
C LYS A 350 0.93 -42.68 -7.21
N ASN A 351 0.30 -42.34 -6.09
CA ASN A 351 0.19 -43.27 -4.98
C ASN A 351 -0.70 -44.45 -5.40
N ASN A 352 -0.07 -45.55 -5.80
CA ASN A 352 -0.69 -46.86 -5.93
C ASN A 352 -0.94 -47.43 -4.53
N HIS A 353 -2.07 -47.08 -3.92
CA HIS A 353 -2.68 -47.92 -2.90
C HIS A 353 -4.06 -48.36 -3.39
N GLU A 354 -4.09 -49.52 -4.05
CA GLU A 354 -5.31 -50.27 -4.33
C GLU A 354 -5.89 -50.80 -3.00
N ASN A 355 -6.93 -50.15 -2.48
CA ASN A 355 -7.81 -50.75 -1.49
C ASN A 355 -9.09 -51.21 -2.19
N HIS A 356 -9.09 -52.46 -2.67
CA HIS A 356 -10.29 -53.14 -3.14
C HIS A 356 -11.19 -53.52 -1.95
N ARG A 357 -12.18 -52.67 -1.61
CA ARG A 357 -13.38 -53.11 -0.89
C ARG A 357 -14.47 -53.43 -1.91
N GLN A 358 -14.79 -54.72 -2.09
CA GLN A 358 -15.94 -55.16 -2.86
C GLN A 358 -17.22 -54.91 -2.04
N PHE A 359 -17.96 -53.86 -2.37
CA PHE A 359 -19.30 -53.64 -1.82
C PHE A 359 -20.30 -54.68 -2.35
N SER A 360 -21.13 -55.21 -1.45
CA SER A 360 -22.17 -56.18 -1.77
C SER A 360 -23.29 -55.56 -2.62
N LYS A 361 -24.05 -56.39 -3.35
CA LYS A 361 -25.18 -55.92 -4.20
C LYS A 361 -26.24 -55.12 -3.44
N ARG A 362 -26.32 -55.26 -2.10
CA ARG A 362 -27.30 -54.57 -1.26
C ARG A 362 -26.86 -53.13 -0.94
N GLU A 363 -25.57 -52.91 -0.67
CA GLU A 363 -25.00 -51.58 -0.44
C GLU A 363 -25.02 -50.71 -1.72
N ARG A 364 -24.94 -51.33 -2.91
CA ARG A 364 -25.09 -50.60 -4.18
C ARG A 364 -26.49 -50.04 -4.39
N ARG A 365 -27.53 -50.76 -3.96
CA ARG A 365 -28.92 -50.28 -4.08
C ARG A 365 -29.21 -49.11 -3.15
N GLU A 366 -28.68 -49.12 -1.92
CA GLU A 366 -28.86 -48.00 -0.97
C GLU A 366 -28.14 -46.72 -1.42
N ILE A 367 -26.99 -46.85 -2.09
CA ILE A 367 -26.26 -45.71 -2.67
C ILE A 367 -27.01 -45.15 -3.89
N GLU A 368 -27.59 -46.02 -4.73
CA GLU A 368 -28.39 -45.61 -5.90
C GLU A 368 -29.70 -44.92 -5.48
N ASP A 369 -30.37 -45.41 -4.43
CA ASP A 369 -31.60 -44.80 -3.90
C ASP A 369 -31.32 -43.43 -3.25
N LYS A 370 -30.19 -43.27 -2.54
CA LYS A 370 -29.77 -41.96 -2.01
C LYS A 370 -29.43 -40.97 -3.12
N ALA A 371 -28.71 -41.40 -4.15
CA ALA A 371 -28.39 -40.56 -5.30
C ALA A 371 -29.64 -40.15 -6.10
N GLY A 372 -30.64 -41.04 -6.17
CA GLY A 372 -31.94 -40.76 -6.79
C GLY A 372 -32.78 -39.73 -6.03
N MET A 373 -32.75 -39.74 -4.69
CA MET A 373 -33.40 -38.71 -3.87
C MET A 373 -32.72 -37.35 -3.98
N GLU A 374 -31.38 -37.29 -3.92
CA GLU A 374 -30.62 -36.03 -4.07
C GLU A 374 -30.82 -35.39 -5.46
N ALA A 375 -30.99 -36.21 -6.50
CA ALA A 375 -31.27 -35.72 -7.86
C ALA A 375 -32.66 -35.07 -7.95
N ARG A 376 -33.69 -35.68 -7.34
CA ARG A 376 -35.06 -35.12 -7.32
C ARG A 376 -35.16 -33.83 -6.50
N GLU A 377 -34.37 -33.72 -5.43
CA GLU A 377 -34.33 -32.51 -4.61
C GLU A 377 -33.65 -31.34 -5.33
N LYS A 378 -32.56 -31.61 -6.08
CA LYS A 378 -31.94 -30.64 -6.97
C LYS A 378 -32.86 -30.17 -8.09
N GLU A 379 -33.65 -31.07 -8.66
CA GLU A 379 -34.59 -30.74 -9.73
C GLU A 379 -35.75 -29.86 -9.22
N ARG A 380 -36.20 -30.10 -7.98
CA ARG A 380 -37.21 -29.27 -7.30
C ARG A 380 -36.68 -27.86 -6.97
N LEU A 381 -35.42 -27.73 -6.56
CA LEU A 381 -34.76 -26.44 -6.31
C LEU A 381 -34.56 -25.63 -7.61
N ALA A 382 -34.21 -26.31 -8.71
CA ALA A 382 -34.08 -25.66 -10.02
C ALA A 382 -35.43 -25.16 -10.58
N HIS A 383 -36.54 -25.78 -10.20
CA HIS A 383 -37.88 -25.34 -10.59
C HIS A 383 -38.34 -24.09 -9.83
N LEU A 384 -37.90 -23.92 -8.57
CA LEU A 384 -38.15 -22.71 -7.75
C LEU A 384 -37.34 -21.49 -8.22
N GLU A 385 -36.14 -21.70 -8.77
CA GLU A 385 -35.31 -20.60 -9.33
C GLU A 385 -35.85 -20.04 -10.66
N LYS A 386 -36.74 -20.75 -11.36
CA LYS A 386 -37.36 -20.28 -12.61
C LYS A 386 -38.55 -19.33 -12.41
N GLU A 387 -39.07 -19.19 -11.18
CA GLU A 387 -40.20 -18.30 -10.87
C GLU A 387 -39.79 -16.89 -10.42
N SER A 388 -38.50 -16.63 -10.14
CA SER A 388 -38.00 -15.27 -9.92
C SER A 388 -37.42 -14.70 -11.22
N GLY A 389 -38.08 -13.66 -11.74
CA GLY A 389 -37.83 -13.06 -13.06
C GLY A 389 -36.37 -12.71 -13.38
N LYS A 390 -36.04 -12.87 -14.67
CA LYS A 390 -34.75 -12.51 -15.29
C LYS A 390 -34.41 -11.03 -15.08
N ILE A 391 -33.21 -10.77 -14.54
CA ILE A 391 -32.52 -9.47 -14.59
C ILE A 391 -31.38 -9.60 -15.62
N PRO A 392 -31.12 -8.60 -16.49
CA PRO A 392 -30.11 -8.73 -17.54
C PRO A 392 -28.68 -8.79 -16.98
N GLU A 393 -27.83 -9.59 -17.61
CA GLU A 393 -26.38 -9.60 -17.43
C GLU A 393 -25.79 -8.22 -17.77
N VAL A 394 -25.29 -7.52 -16.74
CA VAL A 394 -24.34 -6.42 -16.91
C VAL A 394 -22.94 -7.01 -16.73
N MET A 395 -22.19 -7.09 -17.83
CA MET A 395 -20.77 -7.42 -17.84
C MET A 395 -19.96 -6.28 -17.23
N PHE A 396 -19.65 -6.33 -15.93
CA PHE A 396 -18.46 -5.70 -15.32
C PHE A 396 -18.20 -6.39 -13.96
N SER A 397 -17.28 -7.35 -13.91
CA SER A 397 -16.99 -8.12 -12.69
C SER A 397 -15.76 -7.60 -11.96
N GLY A 398 -15.98 -6.77 -10.94
CA GLY A 398 -15.01 -6.50 -9.87
C GLY A 398 -15.48 -7.14 -8.57
N GLU A 399 -15.60 -8.48 -8.51
CA GLU A 399 -16.00 -9.16 -7.28
C GLU A 399 -14.87 -9.15 -6.23
N GLU A 400 -14.83 -8.09 -5.42
CA GLU A 400 -14.14 -8.09 -4.14
C GLU A 400 -15.01 -8.80 -3.08
N VAL A 401 -14.40 -9.76 -2.38
CA VAL A 401 -15.04 -10.52 -1.30
C VAL A 401 -14.98 -9.66 -0.03
N PHE A 402 -16.15 -9.32 0.53
CA PHE A 402 -16.25 -8.55 1.77
C PHE A 402 -16.23 -9.48 3.00
N TYR A 403 -15.35 -9.17 3.94
CA TYR A 403 -15.34 -9.77 5.28
C TYR A 403 -16.55 -9.28 6.08
N THR A 404 -17.45 -10.20 6.42
CA THR A 404 -18.63 -9.98 7.27
C THR A 404 -18.22 -9.95 8.73
N GLY A 405 -17.59 -8.85 9.18
CA GLY A 405 -17.50 -8.37 10.58
C GLY A 405 -17.62 -9.35 11.77
N ASN A 406 -17.06 -10.56 11.71
CA ASN A 406 -17.09 -11.54 12.78
C ASN A 406 -15.88 -11.30 13.70
N SER A 407 -16.13 -11.06 14.99
CA SER A 407 -15.11 -10.65 15.97
C SER A 407 -14.12 -11.76 16.36
N GLU A 408 -14.35 -13.01 15.96
CA GLU A 408 -13.43 -14.13 16.22
C GLU A 408 -12.47 -14.42 15.07
N VAL A 409 -12.66 -13.78 13.91
CA VAL A 409 -11.71 -13.84 12.79
C VAL A 409 -11.12 -12.45 12.62
N ARG A 410 -9.90 -12.27 13.13
CA ARG A 410 -9.14 -11.04 12.92
C ARG A 410 -9.08 -10.74 11.42
N PRO A 411 -9.32 -9.50 10.98
CA PRO A 411 -9.06 -9.11 9.61
C PRO A 411 -7.65 -9.56 9.23
N LEU A 412 -7.43 -10.02 8.01
CA LEU A 412 -6.07 -10.10 7.48
C LEU A 412 -5.65 -8.65 7.23
N ASP A 413 -5.30 -7.97 8.32
CA ASP A 413 -4.65 -6.67 8.31
C ASP A 413 -3.44 -6.83 7.38
N PHE A 414 -3.34 -5.97 6.37
CA PHE A 414 -2.01 -5.53 5.97
C PHE A 414 -1.43 -4.88 7.22
N ARG A 415 -0.79 -5.67 8.08
CA ARG A 415 0.11 -5.14 9.10
C ARG A 415 1.33 -4.62 8.34
N GLY A 416 1.12 -3.48 7.68
CA GLY A 416 2.16 -2.48 7.55
C GLY A 416 2.77 -2.27 8.94
N PRO A 417 4.08 -2.03 9.02
CA PRO A 417 4.70 -1.76 10.30
C PRO A 417 3.88 -0.72 11.07
N ASN A 418 3.38 -1.08 12.26
CA ASN A 418 2.79 -0.11 13.16
C ASN A 418 3.83 1.00 13.38
N VAL A 419 3.54 2.21 12.88
CA VAL A 419 4.18 3.41 13.40
C VAL A 419 3.73 3.52 14.85
N VAL A 420 4.59 3.07 15.76
CA VAL A 420 4.53 3.43 17.17
C VAL A 420 4.69 4.95 17.20
N ILE A 421 3.60 5.64 17.50
CA ILE A 421 3.63 7.08 17.78
C ILE A 421 4.33 7.22 19.13
N GLY A 422 5.47 7.89 19.11
CA GLY A 422 6.34 8.11 20.26
C GLY A 422 7.77 7.75 19.90
N PHE A 423 8.70 8.67 20.18
CA PHE A 423 10.11 8.34 20.43
C PHE A 423 10.17 7.40 21.63
N ASN A 424 9.84 6.13 21.40
CA ASN A 424 10.36 5.06 22.21
C ASN A 424 11.60 4.59 21.46
N ASP A 425 12.76 5.03 21.96
CA ASP A 425 14.10 4.62 21.55
C ASP A 425 14.34 3.11 21.74
N ASN A 426 13.30 2.33 22.10
CA ASN A 426 13.31 0.93 22.48
C ASN A 426 14.33 0.14 21.65
N GLY A 427 15.49 -0.13 22.24
CA GLY A 427 16.53 -1.00 21.70
C GLY A 427 17.73 -0.30 21.04
N LEU A 428 17.78 1.05 20.98
CA LEU A 428 18.91 1.84 20.48
C LEU A 428 19.41 2.92 21.47
N GLU A 429 18.86 2.99 22.68
CA GLU A 429 19.23 3.97 23.71
C GLU A 429 20.72 3.90 24.06
N GLN A 430 21.22 2.69 24.27
CA GLN A 430 22.62 2.46 24.61
C GLN A 430 23.54 2.87 23.46
N PHE A 431 23.10 2.70 22.20
CA PHE A 431 23.85 3.13 21.03
C PHE A 431 23.97 4.65 20.98
N ARG A 432 22.86 5.37 21.21
CA ARG A 432 22.87 6.83 21.29
C ARG A 432 23.78 7.34 22.41
N GLY A 433 23.64 6.78 23.61
CA GLY A 433 24.53 7.12 24.73
C GLY A 433 26.00 6.89 24.40
N MET A 434 26.32 5.84 23.65
CA MET A 434 27.68 5.54 23.20
C MET A 434 28.19 6.60 22.21
N LEU A 435 27.37 7.06 21.27
CA LEU A 435 27.72 8.15 20.34
C LEU A 435 28.00 9.47 21.08
N GLU A 436 27.21 9.78 22.11
CA GLU A 436 27.42 10.97 22.94
C GLU A 436 28.76 10.91 23.69
N VAL A 437 29.20 9.72 24.10
CA VAL A 437 30.52 9.50 24.71
C VAL A 437 31.63 9.64 23.65
N ILE A 438 31.48 9.05 22.46
CA ILE A 438 32.47 9.20 21.37
C ILE A 438 32.65 10.67 20.96
N ALA A 439 31.55 11.44 20.87
CA ALA A 439 31.62 12.86 20.53
C ALA A 439 32.42 13.68 21.55
N ARG A 440 32.66 13.16 22.76
CA ARG A 440 33.47 13.78 23.81
C ARG A 440 34.93 13.30 23.83
N PHE A 441 35.28 12.25 23.09
CA PHE A 441 36.65 11.70 23.09
C PHE A 441 37.66 12.61 22.37
N SER A 442 37.23 13.36 21.35
CA SER A 442 38.11 14.28 20.64
C SER A 442 37.33 15.43 19.99
N PRO A 443 37.79 16.68 20.12
CA PRO A 443 37.12 17.84 19.53
C PRO A 443 37.28 17.93 18.00
N VAL A 444 38.19 17.17 17.40
CA VAL A 444 38.42 17.14 15.93
C VAL A 444 37.53 16.14 15.20
N ILE A 445 36.56 15.54 15.90
CA ILE A 445 35.61 14.60 15.32
C ILE A 445 34.21 15.17 15.34
N SER A 446 33.55 15.06 14.19
CA SER A 446 32.12 15.34 14.06
C SER A 446 31.35 14.03 13.95
N VAL A 447 30.39 13.85 14.86
CA VAL A 447 29.41 12.76 14.82
C VAL A 447 28.11 13.31 14.27
N SER A 448 27.66 12.79 13.13
CA SER A 448 26.37 13.20 12.56
C SER A 448 25.22 12.70 13.44
N PRO A 449 24.04 13.36 13.40
CA PRO A 449 22.83 12.75 13.92
C PRO A 449 22.63 11.35 13.33
N PRO A 450 22.21 10.35 14.14
CA PRO A 450 21.93 9.01 13.64
C PRO A 450 20.76 9.05 12.66
N LYS A 451 20.96 8.48 11.47
CA LYS A 451 19.89 8.22 10.51
C LYS A 451 19.23 6.90 10.88
N ILE A 452 18.03 6.98 11.46
CA ILE A 452 17.27 5.80 11.91
C ILE A 452 16.24 5.44 10.85
N ASP A 453 16.16 4.16 10.52
CA ASP A 453 15.16 3.62 9.59
C ASP A 453 14.80 2.17 9.98
N VAL A 454 13.83 1.58 9.31
CA VAL A 454 13.39 0.20 9.53
C VAL A 454 14.21 -0.79 8.71
N LEU A 455 14.50 -1.95 9.28
CA LEU A 455 15.08 -3.06 8.52
C LEU A 455 14.17 -3.39 7.32
N PRO A 456 14.75 -3.75 6.16
CA PRO A 456 13.96 -4.22 5.03
C PRO A 456 12.99 -5.33 5.43
N SER A 457 11.78 -5.28 4.87
CA SER A 457 10.77 -6.29 5.15
C SER A 457 11.23 -7.67 4.66
N GLY A 458 10.94 -8.71 5.44
CA GLY A 458 11.34 -10.07 5.07
C GLY A 458 11.05 -11.09 6.15
N ARG A 459 12.10 -11.83 6.54
CA ARG A 459 12.01 -12.93 7.52
C ARG A 459 11.75 -12.43 8.93
N GLN A 460 11.44 -13.35 9.86
CA GLN A 460 11.12 -13.05 11.26
C GLN A 460 12.11 -12.10 11.96
N PHE A 461 13.40 -12.16 11.61
CA PHE A 461 14.43 -11.27 12.18
C PHE A 461 14.19 -9.77 11.88
N SER A 462 13.52 -9.44 10.77
CA SER A 462 13.14 -8.05 10.44
C SER A 462 12.07 -7.46 11.38
N ARG A 463 11.56 -8.27 12.33
CA ARG A 463 10.52 -7.89 13.27
C ARG A 463 10.97 -8.07 14.72
N ASN A 464 10.40 -7.27 15.60
CA ASN A 464 10.56 -7.35 17.04
C ASN A 464 9.57 -8.37 17.65
N GLU A 465 9.74 -8.70 18.94
CA GLU A 465 8.88 -9.68 19.62
C GLU A 465 7.40 -9.23 19.70
N ASP A 466 7.17 -7.92 19.67
CA ASP A 466 5.84 -7.28 19.58
C ASP A 466 5.25 -7.30 18.15
N GLY A 467 6.01 -7.79 17.17
CA GLY A 467 5.64 -7.85 15.76
C GLY A 467 5.87 -6.56 14.97
N GLY A 468 6.37 -5.49 15.62
CA GLY A 468 6.78 -4.24 14.98
C GLY A 468 8.03 -4.41 14.12
N PRO A 469 8.33 -3.47 13.20
CA PRO A 469 9.56 -3.52 12.42
C PRO A 469 10.76 -3.31 13.34
N ARG A 470 11.82 -4.08 13.13
CA ARG A 470 13.10 -3.84 13.80
C ARG A 470 13.82 -2.67 13.13
N LYS A 471 14.39 -1.76 13.91
CA LYS A 471 15.07 -0.57 13.41
C LYS A 471 16.57 -0.80 13.21
N TYR A 472 17.19 0.10 12.45
CA TYR A 472 18.64 0.27 12.41
C TYR A 472 19.00 1.75 12.43
N ALA A 473 20.22 2.05 12.85
CA ALA A 473 20.80 3.39 12.85
C ALA A 473 22.09 3.40 12.04
N LEU A 474 22.23 4.38 11.16
CA LEU A 474 23.45 4.66 10.42
C LEU A 474 23.98 6.04 10.83
N VAL A 475 25.21 6.09 11.33
CA VAL A 475 25.87 7.32 11.79
C VAL A 475 27.13 7.55 10.97
N THR A 476 27.40 8.80 10.62
CA THR A 476 28.69 9.20 10.05
C THR A 476 29.55 9.78 11.16
N ILE A 477 30.77 9.25 11.29
CA ILE A 477 31.82 9.82 12.12
C ILE A 477 32.91 10.31 11.18
N GLU A 478 33.18 11.60 11.23
CA GLU A 478 34.16 12.23 10.38
C GLU A 478 35.33 12.75 11.23
N HIS A 479 36.53 12.35 10.83
CA HIS A 479 37.78 12.83 11.40
C HIS A 479 38.67 13.34 10.26
N ARG A 480 39.05 14.62 10.28
CA ARG A 480 39.91 15.24 9.25
C ARG A 480 39.47 14.91 7.80
N ASN A 481 38.18 15.08 7.51
CA ASN A 481 37.55 14.77 6.20
C ASN A 481 37.60 13.30 5.75
N LYS A 482 37.85 12.36 6.66
CA LYS A 482 37.76 10.91 6.41
C LYS A 482 36.51 10.35 7.10
N PRO A 483 35.39 10.17 6.37
CA PRO A 483 34.18 9.63 6.94
C PRO A 483 34.31 8.13 7.17
N LYS A 484 33.91 7.68 8.36
CA LYS A 484 33.58 6.29 8.67
C LYS A 484 32.12 6.23 9.07
N TYR A 485 31.50 5.09 8.82
CA TYR A 485 30.09 4.90 9.13
C TYR A 485 29.92 3.81 10.18
N ILE A 486 29.02 4.03 11.12
CA ILE A 486 28.63 3.02 12.10
C ILE A 486 27.21 2.59 11.81
N LEU A 487 27.01 1.29 11.60
CA LEU A 487 25.71 0.67 11.41
C LEU A 487 25.38 -0.20 12.63
N GLU A 488 24.33 0.17 13.35
CA GLU A 488 23.79 -0.58 14.47
C GLU A 488 22.36 -1.00 14.14
N VAL A 489 21.99 -2.23 14.49
CA VAL A 489 20.61 -2.72 14.36
C VAL A 489 20.07 -2.89 15.76
N GLU A 490 18.80 -2.52 15.95
CA GLU A 490 18.08 -2.69 17.21
C GLU A 490 18.15 -4.15 17.68
N ARG A 491 18.44 -4.34 18.97
CA ARG A 491 18.64 -5.66 19.57
C ARG A 491 17.62 -5.93 20.67
N PRO A 492 16.79 -6.98 20.58
CA PRO A 492 16.16 -7.55 21.75
C PRO A 492 17.23 -8.27 22.60
N GLU A 493 17.05 -8.30 23.93
CA GLU A 493 18.05 -8.74 24.93
C GLU A 493 18.68 -10.12 24.67
N LYS A 494 18.05 -10.97 23.85
CA LYS A 494 18.47 -12.36 23.56
C LYS A 494 19.32 -12.52 22.29
N VAL A 495 19.55 -11.48 21.49
CA VAL A 495 20.26 -11.60 20.20
C VAL A 495 21.57 -10.81 20.19
N GLN A 496 22.69 -11.53 20.12
CA GLN A 496 24.03 -10.93 19.99
C GLN A 496 24.35 -10.65 18.52
N LEU A 497 24.01 -9.45 18.05
CA LEU A 497 24.47 -8.94 16.76
C LEU A 497 25.63 -7.96 16.97
N SER A 498 26.68 -8.05 16.16
CA SER A 498 27.80 -7.10 16.18
C SER A 498 27.44 -5.78 15.50
N THR A 499 27.88 -4.66 16.05
CA THR A 499 27.94 -3.36 15.36
C THR A 499 28.90 -3.44 14.18
N LEU A 500 28.58 -2.77 13.07
CA LEU A 500 29.49 -2.66 11.94
C LEU A 500 30.12 -1.27 11.89
N ILE A 501 31.43 -1.24 11.69
CA ILE A 501 32.18 -0.06 11.27
C ILE A 501 32.48 -0.22 9.79
N ILE A 502 32.11 0.77 9.00
CA ILE A 502 32.16 0.75 7.54
C ILE A 502 33.07 1.89 7.08
N GLU A 503 33.99 1.56 6.20
CA GLU A 503 34.95 2.48 5.61
C GLU A 503 35.04 2.21 4.10
N LEU A 504 35.31 3.24 3.30
CA LEU A 504 35.51 3.07 1.86
C LEU A 504 36.89 2.47 1.60
N ARG A 505 36.97 1.46 0.73
CA ARG A 505 38.28 0.86 0.35
C ARG A 505 39.14 1.81 -0.47
N ASP A 506 38.49 2.63 -1.30
CA ASP A 506 39.14 3.58 -2.18
C ASP A 506 38.97 5.01 -1.66
N LYS A 507 39.89 5.92 -2.02
CA LYS A 507 39.82 7.36 -1.67
C LYS A 507 38.70 8.13 -2.38
N ARG A 508 37.82 7.44 -3.12
CA ARG A 508 36.68 8.05 -3.81
C ARG A 508 35.60 8.43 -2.80
N LYS A 509 34.96 9.58 -2.97
CA LYS A 509 33.74 9.90 -2.21
C LYS A 509 32.57 9.16 -2.86
N LEU A 510 31.80 8.40 -2.08
CA LEU A 510 30.49 7.93 -2.53
C LEU A 510 29.47 9.04 -2.35
N SER A 511 28.53 9.13 -3.29
CA SER A 511 27.28 9.84 -3.04
C SER A 511 26.49 9.15 -1.93
N GLU A 512 25.62 9.90 -1.27
CA GLU A 512 24.76 9.36 -0.21
C GLU A 512 23.87 8.21 -0.72
N VAL A 513 23.41 8.29 -1.97
CA VAL A 513 22.59 7.27 -2.63
C VAL A 513 23.38 5.97 -2.81
N GLU A 514 24.64 6.05 -3.23
CA GLU A 514 25.50 4.88 -3.40
C GLU A 514 25.80 4.22 -2.05
N LEU A 515 26.16 5.00 -1.04
CA LEU A 515 26.36 4.48 0.32
C LEU A 515 25.12 3.77 0.84
N PHE A 516 23.94 4.38 0.66
CA PHE A 516 22.68 3.79 1.09
C PHE A 516 22.39 2.47 0.35
N SER A 517 22.65 2.42 -0.97
CA SER A 517 22.52 1.18 -1.76
C SER A 517 23.40 0.05 -1.22
N GLU A 518 24.65 0.34 -0.85
CA GLU A 518 25.54 -0.68 -0.27
C GLU A 518 25.06 -1.14 1.11
N VAL A 519 24.62 -0.21 1.97
CA VAL A 519 24.06 -0.51 3.28
C VAL A 519 22.79 -1.38 3.15
N GLN A 520 21.90 -1.08 2.22
CA GLN A 520 20.71 -1.90 1.95
C GLN A 520 21.08 -3.33 1.56
N GLY A 521 22.13 -3.52 0.75
CA GLY A 521 22.66 -4.84 0.43
C GLY A 521 23.10 -5.64 1.67
N LEU A 522 23.77 -4.98 2.63
CA LEU A 522 24.16 -5.58 3.91
C LEU A 522 22.94 -5.97 4.76
N LEU A 523 21.94 -5.08 4.86
CA LEU A 523 20.73 -5.32 5.64
C LEU A 523 19.87 -6.45 5.06
N HIS A 524 19.68 -6.50 3.74
CA HIS A 524 19.04 -7.64 3.09
C HIS A 524 19.82 -8.95 3.33
N GLY A 525 21.15 -8.88 3.32
CA GLY A 525 22.02 -9.98 3.69
C GLY A 525 21.79 -10.51 5.10
N LEU A 526 21.72 -9.60 6.07
CA LEU A 526 21.42 -9.88 7.48
C LEU A 526 20.08 -10.60 7.65
N ILE A 527 19.02 -10.07 7.02
CA ILE A 527 17.67 -10.63 7.11
C ILE A 527 17.60 -12.02 6.46
N ASN A 528 18.18 -12.16 5.27
CA ASN A 528 18.21 -13.43 4.54
C ASN A 528 19.08 -14.49 5.23
N ASN A 529 19.97 -14.07 6.12
CA ASN A 529 20.82 -14.95 6.91
C ASN A 529 20.39 -15.00 8.40
N TYR A 530 19.09 -14.87 8.66
CA TYR A 530 18.46 -15.06 9.97
C TYR A 530 19.10 -14.25 11.11
N GLY A 531 19.47 -12.99 10.83
CA GLY A 531 20.05 -12.13 11.85
C GLY A 531 21.53 -12.35 12.09
N SER A 532 22.24 -12.96 11.15
CA SER A 532 23.69 -13.07 11.17
C SER A 532 24.29 -12.36 9.97
N TRP A 533 25.29 -11.52 10.18
CA TRP A 533 25.99 -10.89 9.06
C TRP A 533 26.67 -11.94 8.17
N ARG A 534 26.38 -11.90 6.87
CA ARG A 534 26.92 -12.87 5.90
C ARG A 534 28.42 -12.66 5.73
N LYS A 535 29.22 -13.68 6.06
CA LYS A 535 30.70 -13.61 6.00
C LYS A 535 31.23 -13.13 4.64
N SER A 536 30.65 -13.61 3.54
CA SER A 536 31.07 -13.21 2.18
C SER A 536 30.81 -11.73 1.88
N GLN A 537 29.75 -11.15 2.42
CA GLN A 537 29.44 -9.72 2.25
C GLN A 537 30.35 -8.83 3.09
N ILE A 538 30.91 -9.33 4.20
CA ILE A 538 31.83 -8.56 5.04
C ILE A 538 33.26 -8.65 4.52
N LEU A 539 33.75 -9.86 4.28
CA LEU A 539 35.16 -10.10 3.95
C LEU A 539 35.50 -9.64 2.51
N ASN A 540 34.58 -9.88 1.58
CA ASN A 540 34.81 -9.70 0.15
C ASN A 540 33.93 -8.57 -0.43
N HIS A 541 33.53 -7.59 0.38
CA HIS A 541 32.75 -6.46 -0.15
C HIS A 541 33.60 -5.69 -1.17
N PRO A 542 33.09 -5.42 -2.39
CA PRO A 542 33.88 -4.81 -3.45
C PRO A 542 34.28 -3.36 -3.13
N VAL A 543 33.38 -2.61 -2.48
CA VAL A 543 33.54 -1.17 -2.26
C VAL A 543 33.89 -0.80 -0.81
N LEU A 544 33.53 -1.66 0.14
CA LEU A 544 33.53 -1.33 1.57
C LEU A 544 34.55 -2.19 2.31
N ARG A 545 35.22 -1.59 3.29
CA ARG A 545 35.92 -2.29 4.36
C ARG A 545 34.98 -2.31 5.55
N ILE A 546 34.64 -3.51 6.01
CA ILE A 546 33.63 -3.70 7.06
C ILE A 546 34.28 -4.42 8.23
N VAL A 547 34.29 -3.78 9.39
CA VAL A 547 34.78 -4.33 10.65
C VAL A 547 33.59 -4.66 11.54
N LYS A 548 33.60 -5.85 12.14
CA LYS A 548 32.58 -6.27 13.11
C LYS A 548 33.07 -6.04 14.53
N VAL A 549 32.33 -5.28 15.30
CA VAL A 549 32.56 -5.09 16.74
C VAL A 549 31.52 -5.89 17.51
N LYS A 550 31.95 -6.95 18.19
CA LYS A 550 31.05 -7.79 18.99
C LYS A 550 30.65 -7.05 20.26
N HIS A 551 29.42 -7.30 20.68
CA HIS A 551 28.92 -6.88 21.98
C HIS A 551 29.21 -7.91 23.06
N LEU A 552 29.67 -7.44 24.22
CA LEU A 552 29.75 -8.26 25.42
C LEU A 552 28.66 -7.82 26.40
N SER A 553 27.96 -8.78 27.00
CA SER A 553 26.81 -8.53 27.89
C SER A 553 27.13 -7.77 29.18
N LYS A 554 28.41 -7.42 29.41
CA LYS A 554 28.88 -6.70 30.60
C LYS A 554 29.40 -5.29 30.29
N TRP A 555 29.38 -4.84 29.03
CA TRP A 555 29.91 -3.52 28.68
C TRP A 555 28.99 -2.42 29.19
N SER A 556 29.58 -1.44 29.86
CA SER A 556 28.97 -0.14 30.04
C SER A 556 28.96 0.63 28.70
N ILE A 557 28.19 1.71 28.63
CA ILE A 557 28.19 2.63 27.49
C ILE A 557 29.61 3.16 27.19
N ILE A 558 30.41 3.38 28.24
CA ILE A 558 31.80 3.87 28.13
C ILE A 558 32.72 2.79 27.57
N ASP A 559 32.60 1.55 28.05
CA ASP A 559 33.39 0.43 27.52
C ASP A 559 33.10 0.20 26.04
N TRP A 560 31.83 0.28 25.65
CA TRP A 560 31.43 0.17 24.26
C TRP A 560 31.98 1.32 23.41
N ALA A 561 31.90 2.56 23.90
CA ALA A 561 32.49 3.71 23.22
C ALA A 561 33.99 3.56 23.02
N ALA A 562 34.72 3.11 24.05
CA ALA A 562 36.17 2.88 23.98
C ALA A 562 36.53 1.82 22.93
N VAL A 563 35.80 0.71 22.88
CA VAL A 563 36.06 -0.34 21.88
C VAL A 563 35.71 0.12 20.46
N ILE A 564 34.60 0.83 20.27
CA ILE A 564 34.27 1.42 18.97
C ILE A 564 35.36 2.41 18.56
N TRP A 565 35.83 3.25 19.47
CA TRP A 565 36.90 4.22 19.24
C TRP A 565 38.19 3.55 18.77
N GLU A 566 38.66 2.52 19.47
CA GLU A 566 39.85 1.75 19.07
C GLU A 566 39.67 1.14 17.67
N ASN A 567 38.47 0.64 17.35
CA ASN A 567 38.19 0.02 16.06
C ASN A 567 37.93 1.03 14.93
N LEU A 568 37.58 2.28 15.24
CA LEU A 568 37.59 3.36 14.27
C LEU A 568 39.01 3.59 13.76
N ASN A 569 40.04 3.25 14.55
CA ASN A 569 41.45 3.22 14.16
C ASN A 569 41.81 4.44 13.29
N PHE A 570 41.53 5.63 13.82
CA PHE A 570 42.05 6.87 13.26
C PHE A 570 43.54 6.88 13.53
N ILE A 571 44.31 6.20 12.68
CA ILE A 571 45.77 6.18 12.77
C ILE A 571 46.24 7.64 12.66
N GLU A 572 46.98 8.09 13.68
CA GLU A 572 47.81 9.30 13.62
C GLU A 572 48.99 9.04 12.68
N GLU A 573 48.71 8.99 11.37
CA GLU A 573 49.76 9.19 10.39
C GLU A 573 49.99 10.70 10.30
N GLU A 574 51.19 11.11 10.76
CA GLU A 574 51.79 12.45 10.84
C GLU A 574 51.64 13.20 12.18
N ASP A 575 52.43 12.74 13.17
CA ASP A 575 53.21 13.59 14.10
C ASP A 575 54.73 13.36 13.94
N PHE A 576 55.16 12.78 12.81
CA PHE A 576 56.57 12.72 12.41
C PHE A 576 56.71 13.35 11.04
N LEU A 577 56.80 14.68 10.99
CA LEU A 577 57.61 15.50 10.07
C LEU A 577 57.17 16.96 10.20
N GLU A 578 57.67 17.65 11.24
CA GLU A 578 58.10 19.05 11.23
C GLU A 578 58.51 19.46 12.67
N ILE A 579 59.78 19.18 13.01
CA ILE A 579 60.60 19.98 13.94
C ILE A 579 61.83 20.40 13.17
#